data_AF-A0A959ED02-F1
#
_entry.id   AF-A0A959ED02-F1
#
_cell.length_a   1.000
_cell.length_b   1.000
_cell.length_c   1.000
_cell.angle_alpha   90.00
_cell.angle_beta   90.00
_cell.angle_gamma   90.00
#
_symmetry.space_group_name_H-M   'P 1'
#
loop_
_entity.id
_entity.type
_entity.pdbx_description
1 polymer ?
#
loop_
_entity_poly.entity_id
_entity_poly.type
_entity_poly.pdbx_seq_one_letter_code
_entity_poly.pdbx_strand_id
1 'polypeptide(L)'
;MERAFCCLQGKALDFARAGRLWLNQGNWNGYQALPPYWMDTLLSPGAVPTGAYHCGFILCSSPCQSYMASGLMGQIIYVAPEKQLLILR
;
A
#
# COMPACT_ATOMS: atom_id res chain seq x y z
N MET A 1 8.94 -21.55 12.01
CA MET A 1 8.70 -20.97 10.67
C MET A 1 7.73 -19.83 10.85
N GLU A 2 8.16 -18.60 10.57
CA GLU A 2 7.33 -17.40 10.74
C GLU A 2 6.21 -17.35 9.70
N ARG A 3 5.02 -16.87 10.08
CA ARG A 3 3.88 -16.71 9.15
C ARG A 3 3.90 -15.34 8.49
N ALA A 4 4.45 -15.25 7.28
CA ALA A 4 4.61 -13.99 6.57
C ALA A 4 3.31 -13.38 5.97
N PHE A 5 2.20 -14.13 5.92
CA PHE A 5 1.02 -13.75 5.14
C PHE A 5 -0.16 -13.16 5.93
N CYS A 6 -0.23 -13.29 7.27
CA CYS A 6 -1.49 -12.99 8.00
C CYS A 6 -1.36 -12.35 9.38
N CYS A 7 -0.24 -12.52 10.05
CA CYS A 7 -0.29 -12.61 11.50
C CYS A 7 0.65 -11.62 12.18
N LEU A 8 1.02 -10.58 11.43
CA LEU A 8 1.75 -9.43 11.94
C LEU A 8 0.81 -8.57 12.80
N GLN A 9 1.16 -8.38 14.06
CA GLN A 9 0.42 -7.54 15.00
C GLN A 9 1.21 -6.26 15.26
N GLY A 10 0.50 -5.14 15.38
CA GLY A 10 1.12 -3.82 15.59
C GLY A 10 0.08 -2.76 15.93
N LYS A 11 0.52 -1.56 16.28
CA LYS A 11 -0.40 -0.44 16.48
C LYS A 11 -0.84 0.09 15.11
N ALA A 12 -2.04 0.67 15.05
CA ALA A 12 -2.52 1.36 13.84
C ALA A 12 -1.49 2.36 13.31
N LEU A 13 -0.82 3.10 14.21
CA LEU A 13 0.23 4.04 13.83
C LEU A 13 1.44 3.39 13.14
N ASP A 14 1.81 2.16 13.51
CA ASP A 14 2.91 1.44 12.87
C ASP A 14 2.55 1.05 11.43
N PHE A 15 1.31 0.61 11.22
CA PHE A 15 0.77 0.39 9.87
C PHE A 15 0.63 1.70 9.08
N ALA A 16 0.32 2.82 9.74
CA ALA A 16 0.31 4.15 9.12
C ALA A 16 1.68 4.53 8.58
N ARG A 17 2.75 4.17 9.30
CA ARG A 17 4.14 4.41 8.86
C ARG A 17 4.46 3.62 7.60
N ALA A 18 4.00 2.36 7.49
CA ALA A 18 4.12 1.58 6.26
C ALA A 18 3.35 2.25 5.10
N GLY A 19 2.10 2.65 5.33
CA GLY A 19 1.31 3.41 4.34
C GLY A 19 1.99 4.71 3.90
N ARG A 20 2.57 5.47 4.84
CA ARG A 20 3.35 6.68 4.55
C ARG A 20 4.57 6.37 3.70
N LEU A 21 5.26 5.27 3.98
CA LEU A 21 6.42 4.86 3.19
C LEU A 21 6.03 4.58 1.74
N TRP A 22 4.94 3.85 1.51
CA TRP A 22 4.41 3.59 0.16
C TRP A 22 3.94 4.87 -0.54
N LEU A 23 3.24 5.75 0.20
CA LEU A 23 2.78 7.04 -0.29
C LEU A 23 3.93 7.94 -0.76
N ASN A 24 5.09 7.86 -0.10
CA ASN A 24 6.29 8.61 -0.42
C ASN A 24 7.29 7.82 -1.27
N GLN A 25 6.80 6.88 -2.11
CA GLN A 25 7.63 6.11 -3.05
C GLN A 25 8.84 5.41 -2.40
N GLY A 26 8.68 4.91 -1.18
CA GLY A 26 9.76 4.25 -0.44
C GLY A 26 10.74 5.18 0.26
N ASN A 27 10.55 6.50 0.19
CA ASN A 27 11.41 7.46 0.86
C ASN A 27 10.93 7.74 2.30
N TRP A 28 11.83 7.58 3.26
CA TRP A 28 11.61 7.89 4.65
C TRP A 28 12.53 9.03 5.09
N ASN A 29 12.01 10.25 5.06
CA ASN A 29 12.72 11.45 5.54
C ASN A 29 14.12 11.61 4.90
N GLY A 30 14.23 11.38 3.59
CA GLY A 30 15.49 11.45 2.83
C GLY A 30 16.22 10.10 2.69
N TYR A 31 15.87 9.08 3.47
CA TYR A 31 16.42 7.73 3.33
C TYR A 31 15.56 6.86 2.40
N GLN A 32 16.14 6.35 1.32
CA GLN A 32 15.44 5.48 0.37
C GLN A 32 15.37 4.05 0.89
N ALA A 33 14.29 3.69 1.60
CA ALA A 33 14.14 2.36 2.19
C ALA A 33 13.62 1.31 1.20
N LEU A 34 12.82 1.72 0.22
CA LEU A 34 12.34 0.86 -0.87
C LEU A 34 12.74 1.48 -2.21
N PRO A 35 13.12 0.72 -3.24
CA PRO A 35 13.43 1.31 -4.54
C PRO A 35 12.19 2.02 -5.15
N PRO A 36 12.32 3.23 -5.71
CA PRO A 36 11.18 3.98 -6.26
C PRO A 36 10.38 3.18 -7.29
N TYR A 37 11.08 2.46 -8.18
CA TYR A 37 10.48 1.65 -9.24
C TYR A 37 9.53 0.56 -8.73
N TRP A 38 9.66 0.14 -7.48
CA TRP A 38 8.77 -0.87 -6.90
C TRP A 38 7.34 -0.33 -6.77
N MET A 39 7.19 0.93 -6.37
CA MET A 39 5.89 1.60 -6.33
C MET A 39 5.36 1.91 -7.72
N ASP A 40 6.24 2.27 -8.67
CA ASP A 40 5.83 2.48 -10.06
C ASP A 40 5.31 1.19 -10.70
N THR A 41 5.93 0.06 -10.39
CA THR A 41 5.47 -1.26 -10.85
C THR A 41 4.08 -1.58 -10.30
N LEU A 42 3.85 -1.27 -9.01
CA LEU A 42 2.55 -1.46 -8.38
C LEU A 42 1.45 -0.59 -9.04
N LEU A 43 1.79 0.65 -9.38
CA LEU A 43 0.85 1.68 -9.83
C LEU A 43 0.79 1.84 -11.34
N SER A 44 1.50 1.00 -12.11
CA SER A 44 1.66 1.17 -13.56
C SER A 44 0.30 1.28 -14.26
N PRO A 45 -0.05 2.46 -14.83
CA PRO A 45 -1.35 2.70 -15.43
C PRO A 45 -1.60 1.76 -16.61
N GLY A 46 -2.76 1.10 -16.62
CA GLY A 46 -3.24 0.29 -17.76
C GLY A 46 -2.87 -1.18 -17.74
N ALA A 47 -2.04 -1.65 -16.79
CA ALA A 47 -1.67 -3.07 -16.72
C ALA A 47 -2.70 -3.93 -15.98
N VAL A 48 -3.50 -3.34 -15.08
CA VAL A 48 -4.32 -4.11 -14.14
C VAL A 48 -5.68 -3.42 -13.90
N PRO A 49 -6.81 -4.13 -14.07
CA PRO A 49 -8.15 -3.54 -13.87
C PRO A 49 -8.43 -3.18 -12.41
N THR A 50 -9.34 -2.22 -12.19
CA THR A 50 -9.87 -1.91 -10.84
C THR A 50 -10.41 -3.17 -10.17
N GLY A 51 -10.09 -3.35 -8.89
CA GLY A 51 -10.44 -4.52 -8.09
C GLY A 51 -9.44 -5.68 -8.18
N ALA A 52 -8.44 -5.59 -9.05
CA ALA A 52 -7.45 -6.65 -9.20
C ALA A 52 -6.40 -6.64 -8.09
N TYR A 53 -5.87 -7.83 -7.83
CA TYR A 53 -4.75 -8.05 -6.93
C TYR A 53 -3.42 -7.98 -7.68
N HIS A 54 -2.49 -7.16 -7.20
CA HIS A 54 -1.15 -7.03 -7.77
C HIS A 54 -0.12 -6.75 -6.67
N CYS A 55 0.98 -7.50 -6.66
CA CYS A 55 2.11 -7.30 -5.75
C CYS A 55 1.76 -7.13 -4.25
N GLY A 56 0.73 -7.80 -3.76
CA GLY A 56 0.31 -7.71 -2.34
C GLY A 56 -0.85 -6.75 -2.06
N PHE A 57 -1.34 -6.03 -3.07
CA PHE A 57 -2.36 -5.00 -2.91
C PHE A 57 -3.54 -5.21 -3.85
N ILE A 58 -4.69 -4.67 -3.46
CA ILE A 58 -5.88 -4.56 -4.30
C ILE A 58 -5.91 -3.14 -4.86
N LEU A 59 -5.98 -3.00 -6.19
CA LEU A 59 -6.13 -1.69 -6.84
C LEU A 59 -7.58 -1.25 -6.78
N CYS A 60 -7.82 -0.04 -6.29
CA CYS A 60 -9.16 0.39 -5.85
C CYS A 60 -9.84 1.38 -6.81
N SER A 61 -9.06 2.13 -7.58
CA SER A 61 -9.63 3.05 -8.56
C SER A 61 -8.71 3.23 -9.77
N SER A 62 -9.35 3.53 -10.89
CA SER A 62 -8.74 4.01 -12.13
C SER A 62 -9.60 5.19 -12.62
N PRO A 63 -9.02 6.32 -13.04
CA PRO A 63 -7.59 6.59 -13.22
C PRO A 63 -6.85 6.92 -11.92
N CYS A 64 -7.56 7.31 -10.86
CA CYS A 64 -6.95 7.65 -9.57
C CYS A 64 -6.28 6.42 -8.97
N GLN A 65 -4.96 6.28 -9.01
CA GLN A 65 -4.22 5.06 -8.63
C GLN A 65 -4.20 4.80 -7.12
N SER A 66 -5.37 4.58 -6.52
CA SER A 66 -5.50 4.18 -5.12
C SER A 66 -5.43 2.67 -4.97
N TYR A 67 -4.91 2.21 -3.85
CA TYR A 67 -4.65 0.80 -3.59
C TYR A 67 -4.80 0.49 -2.10
N MET A 68 -5.03 -0.78 -1.77
CA MET A 68 -5.14 -1.21 -0.38
C MET A 68 -4.46 -2.54 -0.11
N ALA A 69 -3.92 -2.68 1.09
CA ALA A 69 -3.68 -3.98 1.70
C ALA A 69 -4.93 -4.35 2.51
N SER A 70 -5.50 -5.53 2.25
CA SER A 70 -6.73 -6.00 2.88
C SER A 70 -6.47 -7.31 3.64
N GLY A 71 -6.89 -7.35 4.90
CA GLY A 71 -6.78 -8.49 5.78
C GLY A 71 -8.15 -9.04 6.18
N LEU A 72 -8.14 -10.24 6.76
CA LEU A 72 -9.34 -10.87 7.30
C LEU A 72 -9.98 -10.00 8.39
N MET A 73 -11.31 -10.07 8.48
CA MET A 73 -12.12 -9.37 9.49
C MET A 73 -12.07 -7.84 9.42
N GLY A 74 -11.84 -7.28 8.22
CA GLY A 74 -12.00 -5.85 7.94
C GLY A 74 -10.78 -4.99 8.22
N GLN A 75 -9.60 -5.61 8.34
CA GLN A 75 -8.32 -4.91 8.47
C GLN A 75 -7.92 -4.30 7.13
N ILE A 76 -7.66 -2.98 7.09
CA ILE A 76 -7.39 -2.27 5.84
C ILE A 76 -6.28 -1.23 6.05
N ILE A 77 -5.33 -1.20 5.12
CA ILE A 77 -4.46 -0.05 4.87
C ILE A 77 -4.78 0.45 3.47
N TYR A 78 -5.48 1.58 3.37
CA TYR A 78 -5.85 2.21 2.10
C TYR A 78 -4.99 3.43 1.85
N VAL A 79 -4.49 3.56 0.61
CA VAL A 79 -3.60 4.64 0.18
C VAL A 79 -4.16 5.28 -1.08
N ALA A 80 -4.32 6.60 -1.05
CA ALA A 80 -4.70 7.41 -2.20
C ALA A 80 -3.63 8.50 -2.47
N PRO A 81 -2.65 8.22 -3.36
CA PRO A 81 -1.53 9.12 -3.62
C PRO A 81 -1.92 10.52 -4.08
N GLU A 82 -2.88 10.63 -5.00
CA GLU A 82 -3.35 11.92 -5.51
C GLU A 82 -3.94 12.83 -4.41
N LYS A 83 -4.49 12.23 -3.36
CA LYS A 83 -5.08 12.96 -2.23
C LYS A 83 -4.12 13.09 -1.04
N GLN A 84 -2.91 12.53 -1.15
CA GLN A 84 -1.98 12.40 -0.02
C GLN A 84 -2.65 11.83 1.23
N LEU A 85 -3.52 10.83 1.03
CA LEU A 85 -4.43 10.32 2.06
C LEU A 85 -4.12 8.86 2.40
N LEU A 86 -4.19 8.57 3.70
CA LEU A 86 -4.12 7.22 4.26
C LEU A 86 -5.36 6.98 5.14
N ILE A 87 -5.96 5.80 5.01
CA ILE A 87 -7.05 5.35 5.87
C ILE A 87 -6.68 3.98 6.44
N LEU A 88 -6.88 3.81 7.74
CA LEU A 88 -6.62 2.57 8.47
C LEU A 88 -7.88 2.08 9.17
N ARG A 89 -8.09 0.78 9.16
CA ARG A 89 -9.17 0.10 9.89
C ARG A 89 -8.71 -1.24 10.42
#